data_AF-A0A2H0PCB3-F1
#
_entry.id   AF-A0A2H0PCB3-F1
#
_cell.length_a   1.000
_cell.length_b   1.000
_cell.length_c   1.000
_cell.angle_alpha   90.00
_cell.angle_beta   90.00
_cell.angle_gamma   90.00
#
_symmetry.space_group_name_H-M   'P 1'
#
loop_
_entity.id
_entity.type
_entity.pdbx_description
1 polymer ?
#
loop_
_entity_poly.entity_id
_entity_poly.type
_entity_poly.pdbx_seq_one_letter_code
_entity_poly.pdbx_strand_id
1 'polypeptide(L)' 'TIISRAGQGAKIVLTGDPHQVDNYYLDATSNGLTNLVERFKGQGLFGHVTFTKSERSVLAALASDLL' A
#
# COMPACT_ATOMS: atom_id res chain seq x y z
N THR A 1 -17.02 0.58 -7.12
CA THR A 1 -15.93 0.19 -6.19
C THR A 1 -16.36 0.49 -4.76
N ILE A 2 -15.61 0.08 -3.72
CA ILE A 2 -15.90 0.53 -2.34
C ILE A 2 -15.77 2.06 -2.24
N ILE A 3 -14.73 2.61 -2.89
CA ILE A 3 -14.47 4.05 -2.97
C ILE A 3 -15.67 4.82 -3.57
N SER A 4 -16.28 4.31 -4.64
CA SER A 4 -17.44 4.97 -5.29
C SER A 4 -18.74 4.91 -4.48
N ARG A 5 -18.74 4.24 -3.32
CA ARG A 5 -19.90 4.11 -2.42
C ARG A 5 -19.63 4.70 -1.04
N ALA A 6 -18.50 5.40 -0.85
CA ALA A 6 -18.16 6.03 0.42
C ALA A 6 -19.17 7.15 0.73
N GLY A 7 -19.77 7.09 1.92
CA GLY A 7 -20.68 8.12 2.41
C GLY A 7 -19.97 9.38 2.89
N GLN A 8 -20.73 10.43 3.16
CA GLN A 8 -20.20 11.67 3.72
C GLN A 8 -19.49 11.42 5.05
N GLY A 9 -18.32 12.03 5.23
CA GLY A 9 -17.50 11.90 6.43
C GLY A 9 -16.68 10.61 6.52
N ALA A 10 -16.84 9.67 5.59
CA ALA A 10 -16.03 8.46 5.54
C ALA A 10 -14.59 8.78 5.08
N LYS A 11 -13.63 8.04 5.65
CA LYS A 11 -12.24 7.99 5.17
C LYS A 11 -11.90 6.56 4.81
N ILE A 12 -11.20 6.38 3.70
CA ILE A 12 -10.67 5.09 3.26
C ILE A 12 -9.16 5.18 3.35
N VAL A 13 -8.53 4.23 4.02
CA VAL A 13 -7.08 4.09 4.11
C VAL A 13 -6.72 2.74 3.52
N LEU A 14 -5.85 2.76 2.50
CA LEU A 14 -5.30 1.57 1.89
C LEU A 14 -3.85 1.45 2.34
N THR A 15 -3.50 0.30 2.88
CA THR A 15 -2.16 -0.01 3.39
C THR A 15 -1.66 -1.30 2.78
N GLY A 16 -0.37 -1.38 2.50
CA GLY A 16 0.28 -2.58 2.02
C GLY A 16 1.69 -2.26 1.55
N ASP A 17 2.40 -3.31 1.13
CA ASP A 17 3.72 -3.18 0.52
C ASP A 17 3.59 -3.35 -1.00
N PRO A 18 3.92 -2.34 -1.81
CA PRO A 18 3.89 -2.48 -3.27
C PRO A 18 4.86 -3.56 -3.77
N HIS A 19 5.87 -3.94 -3.01
CA HIS A 19 6.82 -4.99 -3.37
C HIS A 19 6.36 -6.40 -2.99
N GLN A 20 5.33 -6.53 -2.15
CA GLN A 20 4.74 -7.83 -1.82
C GLN A 20 3.73 -8.24 -2.90
N VAL A 21 4.24 -8.91 -3.94
CA VAL A 21 3.44 -9.34 -5.09
C VAL A 21 3.51 -10.85 -5.26
N ASP A 22 2.36 -11.51 -5.06
CA ASP A 22 2.25 -12.97 -5.15
C ASP A 22 1.75 -13.46 -6.52
N ASN A 23 1.38 -12.53 -7.43
CA ASN A 23 0.82 -12.85 -8.74
C ASN A 23 1.86 -12.66 -9.85
N TYR A 24 2.06 -13.69 -10.66
CA TYR A 24 3.00 -13.71 -11.79
C TYR A 24 2.80 -12.59 -12.83
N TYR A 25 1.57 -12.09 -12.98
CA TYR A 25 1.25 -11.05 -13.95
C TYR A 25 1.37 -9.61 -13.42
N LEU A 26 1.71 -9.46 -12.14
CA LEU A 26 1.82 -8.16 -11.48
C LEU A 26 3.25 -7.93 -11.02
N ASP A 27 3.59 -6.65 -10.89
CA ASP A 27 4.83 -6.18 -10.32
C ASP A 27 4.56 -4.98 -9.40
N ALA A 28 5.62 -4.45 -8.80
CA ALA A 28 5.52 -3.31 -7.88
C ALA A 28 4.96 -2.04 -8.52
N THR A 29 4.98 -1.93 -9.85
CA THR A 29 4.50 -0.76 -10.59
C THR A 29 3.09 -0.92 -11.15
N SER A 30 2.62 -2.15 -11.29
CA SER A 30 1.33 -2.51 -11.90
C SER A 30 0.28 -3.00 -10.89
N ASN A 31 0.66 -3.20 -9.63
CA ASN A 31 -0.26 -3.61 -8.58
C ASN A 31 -1.35 -2.55 -8.27
N GLY A 32 -2.34 -2.95 -7.46
CA GLY A 32 -3.48 -2.10 -7.12
C GLY A 32 -3.13 -0.83 -6.34
N LEU A 33 -2.07 -0.84 -5.51
CA LEU A 33 -1.64 0.33 -4.74
C LEU A 33 -1.02 1.39 -5.67
N THR A 34 -0.06 0.99 -6.51
CA THR A 34 0.62 1.91 -7.43
C THR A 34 -0.35 2.46 -8.47
N ASN A 35 -1.22 1.62 -9.01
CA ASN A 35 -2.26 2.04 -9.95
C ASN A 35 -3.23 3.07 -9.31
N LEU A 36 -3.62 2.87 -8.05
CA LEU A 36 -4.47 3.82 -7.33
C LEU A 36 -3.76 5.16 -7.09
N VAL A 37 -2.50 5.14 -6.65
CA VAL A 37 -1.71 6.35 -6.44
C VAL A 37 -1.63 7.17 -7.73
N GLU A 38 -1.30 6.54 -8.85
CA GLU A 38 -1.19 7.24 -10.14
C GLU A 38 -2.54 7.79 -10.62
N ARG A 39 -3.64 7.04 -10.47
CA ARG A 39 -4.97 7.52 -10.88
C ARG A 39 -5.52 8.66 -10.03
N PHE A 40 -5.17 8.71 -8.74
CA PHE A 40 -5.66 9.73 -7.80
C PHE A 40 -4.67 10.87 -7.57
N LYS A 41 -3.49 10.83 -8.19
CA LYS A 41 -2.48 11.89 -8.10
C LYS A 41 -3.05 13.23 -8.54
N GLY A 42 -2.80 14.27 -7.74
CA GLY A 42 -3.27 15.63 -7.99
C GLY A 42 -4.72 15.89 -7.55
N GLN A 43 -5.45 14.90 -7.05
CA GLN A 43 -6.80 15.11 -6.51
C GLN A 43 -6.72 15.67 -5.08
N GLY A 44 -7.45 16.76 -4.79
CA GLY A 44 -7.41 17.43 -3.48
C GLY A 44 -7.94 16.60 -2.30
N LEU A 45 -8.66 15.51 -2.57
CA LEU A 45 -9.17 14.57 -1.56
C LEU A 45 -8.26 13.35 -1.35
N PHE A 46 -7.13 13.29 -2.06
CA PHE A 46 -6.20 12.17 -2.03
C PHE A 46 -4.87 12.56 -1.38
N GLY A 47 -4.31 11.64 -0.61
CA GLY A 47 -2.96 11.71 -0.10
C GLY A 47 -2.38 10.31 0.00
N HIS A 48 -1.07 10.18 -0.21
CA HIS A 48 -0.34 8.95 0.06
C HIS A 48 0.91 9.28 0.86
N VAL A 49 1.35 8.31 1.64
CA VAL A 49 2.60 8.36 2.40
C VAL A 49 3.30 7.04 2.17
N THR A 50 4.58 7.11 1.82
CA THR A 50 5.44 5.93 1.68
C THR A 50 6.37 5.86 2.88
N PHE A 51 6.28 4.77 3.63
CA PHE A 51 7.25 4.49 4.69
C PHE A 51 8.50 3.86 4.08
N THR A 52 9.66 4.44 4.37
CA THR A 52 10.95 3.99 3.84
C THR A 52 11.74 3.11 4.80
N LYS A 53 11.26 2.98 6.05
CA LYS A 53 11.88 2.17 7.10
C LYS A 53 10.80 1.35 7.81
N SER A 54 11.11 0.07 8.05
CA SER A 54 10.30 -0.79 8.90
C SER A 54 10.99 -0.96 10.26
N GLU A 55 10.25 -0.79 11.34
CA GLU A 55 10.73 -1.19 12.66
C GLU A 55 10.40 -2.67 12.87
N ARG A 56 11.36 -3.43 13.38
CA ARG A 56 11.20 -4.85 13.70
C ARG A 56 11.69 -5.10 15.12
N SER A 57 10.98 -5.94 15.87
CA SER A 57 11.48 -6.42 17.15
C SER A 57 12.72 -7.28 16.93
N VAL A 58 13.54 -7.45 17.98
CA VAL A 58 14.74 -8.31 17.92
C VAL A 58 14.39 -9.73 17.45
N LEU A 59 13.26 -10.28 17.89
CA LEU A 59 12.77 -11.59 17.47
C LEU A 59 12.43 -11.62 15.96
N ALA A 60 11.75 -10.61 15.44
CA ALA A 60 11.36 -10.55 14.03
C ALA A 60 12.57 -10.32 13.11
N ALA A 61 13.56 -9.56 13.57
CA ALA A 61 14.84 -9.42 12.87
C ALA A 61 15.58 -10.77 12.79
N LEU A 62 15.72 -11.45 13.93
CA LEU A 62 16.35 -12.77 13.99
C LEU A 62 15.64 -13.80 13.09
N ALA A 63 14.30 -13.81 13.08
CA ALA A 63 13.55 -14.71 12.21
C ALA A 63 13.79 -14.44 10.72
N SER A 64 13.89 -13.16 10.31
CA SER A 64 14.17 -12.77 8.93
C SER A 64 15.58 -13.11 8.46
N ASP A 65 16.54 -13.27 9.38
CA ASP A 65 17.92 -13.64 9.05
C ASP A 65 18.09 -15.16 8.96
N LEU A 66 17.24 -15.92 9.65
CA LEU A 66 17.32 -17.38 9.74
C LEU A 66 16.39 -18.14 8.79
N LEU A 67 15.32 -17.49 8.30
CA LEU A 67 14.27 -18.07 7.45
C LEU A 67 14.17 -17.33 6.12
#